data_AF-A0A7H4PCI0-F1
#
_entry.id   AF-A0A7H4PCI0-F1
#
_cell.length_a   1.000
_cell.length_b   1.000
_cell.length_c   1.000
_cell.angle_alpha   90.00
_cell.angle_beta   90.00
_cell.angle_gamma   90.00
#
_symmetry.space_group_name_H-M   'P 1'
#
loop_
_entity.id
_entity.type
_entity.pdbx_description
1 polymer ?
#
loop_
_entity_poly.entity_id
_entity_poly.type
_entity_poly.pdbx_seq_one_letter_code
_entity_poly.pdbx_strand_id
1 'polypeptide(L)'
;MPVRASIKPLEWENRFFGVNSAIVRFGDDAPPLTAQALAGWSRVQAKVAADDVARLDALQALGFRLVEGEVDLALSPAASDDSGAEPATEVDIPRLRELAALAFAQSRFRAPWYAADASGRFYAQWD
;
A
#
# COMPACT_ATOMS: atom_id res chain seq x y z
N MET A 1 5.32 -25.62 -1.56
CA MET A 1 3.85 -25.77 -1.45
C MET A 1 3.19 -24.61 -2.18
N PRO A 2 2.07 -24.81 -2.90
CA PRO A 2 1.41 -23.71 -3.60
C PRO A 2 0.82 -22.73 -2.58
N VAL A 3 1.12 -21.45 -2.74
CA VAL A 3 0.49 -20.37 -1.95
C VAL A 3 -0.99 -20.33 -2.29
N ARG A 4 -1.85 -20.26 -1.26
CA ARG A 4 -3.30 -20.18 -1.42
C ARG A 4 -3.75 -18.77 -1.07
N ALA A 5 -4.45 -18.13 -2.01
CA ALA A 5 -4.90 -16.76 -1.83
C ALA A 5 -6.06 -16.41 -2.76
N SER A 6 -6.93 -15.52 -2.27
CA SER A 6 -7.92 -14.84 -3.10
C SER A 6 -7.34 -13.55 -3.66
N ILE A 7 -7.79 -13.17 -4.84
CA ILE A 7 -7.43 -11.90 -5.48
C ILE A 7 -8.65 -10.99 -5.39
N LYS A 8 -8.47 -9.80 -4.77
CA LYS A 8 -9.56 -8.84 -4.54
C LYS A 8 -9.24 -7.53 -5.25
N PRO A 9 -10.18 -6.94 -6.02
CA PRO A 9 -9.94 -5.65 -6.66
C PRO A 9 -9.70 -4.56 -5.62
N LEU A 10 -8.76 -3.67 -5.90
CA LEU A 10 -8.52 -2.46 -5.11
C LEU A 10 -9.40 -1.33 -5.64
N GLU A 11 -10.72 -1.45 -5.44
CA GLU A 11 -11.74 -0.57 -6.05
C GLU A 11 -11.44 0.94 -5.89
N TRP A 12 -11.06 1.36 -4.69
CA TRP A 12 -10.72 2.77 -4.44
C TRP A 12 -9.45 3.18 -5.19
N GLU A 13 -8.36 2.39 -5.11
CA GLU A 13 -7.10 2.70 -5.80
C GLU A 13 -7.29 2.69 -7.33
N ASN A 14 -8.11 1.77 -7.84
CA ASN A 14 -8.43 1.66 -9.26
C ASN A 14 -9.11 2.92 -9.78
N ARG A 15 -10.10 3.43 -9.05
CA ARG A 15 -10.75 4.70 -9.40
C ARG A 15 -9.81 5.89 -9.24
N PHE A 16 -9.02 5.93 -8.17
CA PHE A 16 -8.15 7.07 -7.86
C PHE A 16 -6.96 7.21 -8.82
N PHE A 17 -6.30 6.10 -9.15
CA PHE A 17 -5.13 6.07 -10.02
C PHE A 17 -5.46 5.75 -11.49
N GLY A 18 -6.69 5.34 -11.81
CA GLY A 18 -7.07 4.92 -13.16
C GLY A 18 -6.38 3.63 -13.59
N VAL A 19 -6.22 2.67 -12.68
CA VAL A 19 -5.52 1.39 -12.91
C VAL A 19 -6.45 0.20 -12.70
N ASN A 20 -6.09 -0.97 -13.24
CA ASN A 20 -6.76 -2.23 -12.96
C ASN A 20 -5.91 -3.08 -12.00
N SER A 21 -6.00 -2.77 -10.71
CA SER A 21 -5.18 -3.40 -9.67
C SER A 21 -5.99 -4.24 -8.69
N ALA A 22 -5.30 -5.22 -8.09
CA ALA A 22 -5.84 -6.10 -7.07
C ALA A 22 -4.83 -6.38 -5.96
N ILE A 23 -5.32 -6.92 -4.85
CA ILE A 23 -4.53 -7.37 -3.71
C ILE A 23 -4.73 -8.86 -3.46
N VAL A 24 -3.62 -9.55 -3.20
CA VAL A 24 -3.58 -10.94 -2.75
C VAL A 24 -3.97 -10.99 -1.28
N ARG A 25 -4.96 -11.80 -0.94
CA ARG A 25 -5.39 -12.11 0.43
C ARG A 25 -5.18 -13.59 0.69
N PHE A 26 -4.14 -13.90 1.46
CA PHE A 26 -3.78 -15.28 1.82
C PHE A 26 -4.86 -15.89 2.72
N GLY A 27 -5.09 -17.18 2.54
CA GLY A 27 -6.01 -17.96 3.36
C GLY A 27 -5.99 -19.42 2.95
N ASP A 28 -6.11 -20.32 3.92
CA ASP A 28 -5.99 -21.76 3.67
C ASP A 28 -7.14 -22.30 2.81
N ASP A 29 -8.34 -21.71 2.92
CA ASP A 29 -9.51 -22.07 2.11
C ASP A 29 -9.50 -21.43 0.70
N ALA A 30 -8.56 -20.54 0.42
CA ALA A 30 -8.50 -19.84 -0.86
C ALA A 30 -7.95 -20.74 -1.98
N PRO A 31 -8.26 -20.48 -3.27
CA PRO A 31 -7.69 -21.23 -4.37
C PRO A 31 -6.15 -21.07 -4.43
N PRO A 32 -5.43 -22.01 -5.05
CA PRO A 32 -4.01 -21.84 -5.36
C PRO A 32 -3.78 -20.57 -6.18
N LEU A 33 -2.78 -19.79 -5.80
CA LEU A 33 -2.35 -18.61 -6.53
C LEU A 33 -1.52 -19.05 -7.75
N THR A 34 -1.99 -18.69 -8.94
CA THR A 34 -1.37 -19.08 -10.21
C THR A 34 -1.08 -17.85 -11.08
N ALA A 35 -0.11 -17.97 -11.98
CA ALA A 35 0.20 -16.93 -12.96
C ALA A 35 -1.03 -16.58 -13.83
N GLN A 36 -1.87 -17.57 -14.16
CA GLN A 36 -3.10 -17.35 -14.92
C GLN A 36 -4.12 -16.48 -14.17
N ALA A 37 -4.26 -16.67 -12.85
CA ALA A 37 -5.14 -15.85 -12.03
C ALA A 37 -4.66 -14.40 -11.91
N LEU A 38 -3.35 -14.17 -12.06
CA LEU A 38 -2.72 -12.84 -11.99
C LEU A 38 -2.76 -12.09 -13.34
N ALA A 39 -2.81 -12.80 -14.46
CA ALA A 39 -2.61 -12.24 -15.80
C ALA A 39 -3.62 -11.15 -16.23
N GLY A 40 -4.82 -11.11 -15.64
CA GLY A 40 -5.86 -10.14 -15.98
C GLY A 40 -5.68 -8.75 -15.35
N TRP A 41 -4.72 -8.60 -14.42
CA TRP A 41 -4.52 -7.37 -13.66
C TRP A 41 -3.32 -6.60 -14.17
N SER A 42 -3.44 -5.28 -14.30
CA SER A 42 -2.28 -4.44 -14.63
C SER A 42 -1.29 -4.36 -13.46
N ARG A 43 -1.77 -4.61 -12.24
CA ARG A 43 -0.95 -4.66 -11.03
C ARG A 43 -1.57 -5.57 -9.99
N VAL A 44 -0.74 -6.34 -9.30
CA VAL A 44 -1.16 -7.12 -8.14
C VAL A 44 -0.24 -6.80 -6.96
N GLN A 45 -0.85 -6.50 -5.82
CA GLN A 45 -0.16 -6.20 -4.57
C GLN A 45 -0.25 -7.39 -3.62
N ALA A 46 0.78 -7.57 -2.79
CA ALA A 46 0.77 -8.54 -1.70
C ALA A 46 1.54 -7.93 -0.52
N LYS A 47 1.00 -8.07 0.70
CA LYS A 47 1.69 -7.75 1.95
C LYS A 47 1.93 -9.06 2.68
N VAL A 48 3.19 -9.32 3.04
CA VAL A 48 3.62 -10.54 3.74
C VAL A 48 4.35 -10.15 5.01
N ALA A 49 4.26 -11.00 6.03
CA ALA A 49 5.08 -10.86 7.22
C ALA A 49 6.55 -11.06 6.84
N ALA A 50 7.45 -10.27 7.44
CA ALA A 50 8.86 -10.27 7.07
C ALA A 50 9.59 -11.58 7.43
N ASP A 51 9.04 -12.34 8.37
CA ASP A 51 9.54 -13.64 8.82
C ASP A 51 8.98 -14.83 7.99
N ASP A 52 7.96 -14.60 7.14
CA ASP A 52 7.38 -15.61 6.27
C ASP A 52 8.15 -15.72 4.94
N VAL A 53 9.39 -16.20 5.03
CA VAL A 53 10.31 -16.35 3.89
C VAL A 53 9.74 -17.32 2.85
N ALA A 54 9.05 -18.38 3.27
CA ALA A 54 8.47 -19.35 2.36
C ALA A 54 7.41 -18.72 1.45
N ARG A 55 6.58 -17.82 1.99
CA ARG A 55 5.60 -17.07 1.21
C ARG A 55 6.26 -16.02 0.33
N LEU A 56 7.31 -15.36 0.81
CA LEU A 56 8.09 -14.42 0.01
C LEU A 56 8.68 -15.09 -1.22
N ASP A 57 9.36 -16.24 -1.06
CA ASP A 57 9.97 -17.01 -2.15
C ASP A 57 8.92 -17.44 -3.18
N ALA A 58 7.75 -17.89 -2.71
CA ALA A 58 6.68 -18.32 -3.60
C ALA A 58 6.06 -17.15 -4.40
N LEU A 59 5.97 -15.95 -3.81
CA LEU A 59 5.55 -14.75 -4.55
C LEU A 59 6.61 -14.32 -5.57
N GLN A 60 7.90 -14.38 -5.20
CA GLN A 60 9.00 -14.09 -6.12
C GLN A 60 9.03 -15.05 -7.31
N ALA A 61 8.76 -16.34 -7.09
CA ALA A 61 8.60 -17.34 -8.14
C ALA A 61 7.43 -17.03 -9.09
N LEU A 62 6.42 -16.28 -8.62
CA LEU A 62 5.31 -15.75 -9.44
C LEU A 62 5.61 -14.37 -10.05
N GLY A 63 6.81 -13.85 -9.88
CA GLY A 63 7.27 -12.59 -10.47
C GLY A 63 7.00 -11.33 -9.62
N PHE A 64 6.56 -11.47 -8.37
CA PHE A 64 6.46 -10.33 -7.46
C PHE A 64 7.84 -9.77 -7.14
N ARG A 65 7.90 -8.45 -6.94
CA ARG A 65 9.12 -7.72 -6.58
C ARG A 65 8.86 -6.85 -5.36
N LEU A 66 9.89 -6.70 -4.53
CA LEU A 66 9.82 -5.86 -3.34
C LEU A 66 9.61 -4.39 -3.73
N VAL A 67 8.63 -3.74 -3.10
CA VAL A 67 8.37 -2.30 -3.23
C VAL A 67 9.02 -1.56 -2.07
N GLU A 68 8.69 -1.98 -0.84
CA GLU A 68 9.21 -1.47 0.43
C GLU A 68 8.95 -2.49 1.56
N GLY A 69 9.57 -2.26 2.72
CA GLY A 69 9.22 -2.93 3.98
C GLY A 69 8.52 -1.95 4.92
N GLU A 70 7.66 -2.48 5.79
CA GLU A 70 6.91 -1.71 6.78
C GLU A 70 7.21 -2.27 8.17
N VAL A 71 7.35 -1.37 9.15
CA VAL A 71 7.44 -1.73 10.58
C VAL A 71 6.28 -1.04 11.28
N ASP A 72 5.42 -1.84 11.90
CA ASP A 72 4.32 -1.34 12.73
C ASP A 72 4.78 -1.26 14.19
N LEU A 73 4.59 -0.11 14.82
CA LEU A 73 5.04 0.16 16.19
C LEU A 73 3.85 0.57 17.05
N ALA A 74 3.83 0.11 18.30
CA ALA A 74 2.85 0.53 19.29
C ALA A 74 3.53 1.22 20.46
N LEU A 75 3.01 2.38 20.86
CA LEU A 75 3.39 3.07 22.10
C LEU A 75 2.17 3.14 23.02
N SER A 76 2.38 2.90 24.32
CA SER A 76 1.34 3.13 25.31
C SER A 76 1.21 4.64 25.55
N PRO A 77 -0.03 5.19 25.60
CA PRO A 77 -0.22 6.59 25.96
C PRO A 77 0.39 6.85 27.35
N ALA A 78 1.25 7.86 27.43
CA ALA A 78 1.81 8.36 28.67
C ALA A 78 1.29 9.78 28.91
N ALA A 79 1.27 10.22 30.16
CA ALA A 79 1.04 11.63 30.45
C ALA A 79 2.11 12.46 29.74
N SER A 80 1.67 13.45 28.97
CA SER A 80 2.53 14.40 28.28
C SER A 80 2.07 15.81 28.61
N ASP A 81 3.02 16.75 28.58
CA ASP A 81 2.66 18.16 28.60
C ASP A 81 1.89 18.54 27.32
N ASP A 82 1.16 19.65 27.39
CA ASP A 82 0.49 20.22 26.24
C ASP A 82 1.53 20.61 25.18
N SER A 83 1.37 20.11 23.96
CA SER A 83 2.25 20.42 22.84
C SER A 83 1.99 21.81 22.26
N GLY A 84 0.85 22.43 22.60
CA GLY A 84 0.40 23.69 22.00
C GLY A 84 -0.05 23.54 20.54
N ALA A 85 -0.31 22.31 20.08
CA ALA A 85 -0.80 22.05 18.73
C ALA A 85 -2.30 22.38 18.61
N GLU A 86 -2.68 23.07 17.54
CA GLU A 86 -4.07 23.42 17.26
C GLU A 86 -4.68 22.46 16.21
N PRO A 87 -5.98 22.17 16.27
CA PRO A 87 -6.67 21.43 15.22
C PRO A 87 -6.60 22.19 13.88
N ALA A 88 -6.19 21.50 12.83
CA ALA A 88 -6.20 22.06 11.48
C ALA A 88 -7.65 22.34 11.02
N THR A 89 -7.81 23.38 10.20
CA THR A 89 -9.10 23.83 9.66
C THR A 89 -9.09 23.81 8.13
N GLU A 90 -10.23 24.14 7.52
CA GLU A 90 -10.37 24.17 6.06
C GLU A 90 -9.38 25.12 5.37
N VAL A 91 -8.94 26.19 6.04
CA VAL A 91 -7.98 27.16 5.48
C VAL A 91 -6.57 26.58 5.39
N ASP A 92 -6.27 25.54 6.19
CA ASP A 92 -4.96 24.89 6.23
C ASP A 92 -4.83 23.80 5.14
N ILE A 93 -5.97 23.30 4.62
CA ILE A 93 -6.02 22.22 3.62
C ILE A 93 -5.08 22.47 2.44
N PRO A 94 -5.08 23.63 1.75
CA PRO A 94 -4.19 23.83 0.61
C PRO A 94 -2.71 23.64 0.96
N ARG A 95 -2.29 24.12 2.13
CA ARG A 95 -0.90 24.00 2.58
C ARG A 95 -0.57 22.59 3.06
N LEU A 96 -1.47 21.93 3.78
CA LEU A 96 -1.30 20.55 4.22
C LEU A 96 -1.17 19.59 3.04
N ARG A 97 -1.99 19.76 2.00
CA ARG A 97 -1.93 18.95 0.77
C ARG A 97 -0.58 19.10 0.06
N GLU A 98 -0.05 20.32 -0.03
CA GLU A 98 1.27 20.57 -0.61
C GLU A 98 2.38 19.89 0.21
N LEU A 99 2.36 20.07 1.54
CA LEU A 99 3.35 19.47 2.43
C LEU A 99 3.31 17.93 2.38
N ALA A 100 2.12 17.34 2.42
CA ALA A 100 1.94 15.90 2.34
C ALA A 100 2.43 15.33 1.00
N ALA A 101 2.12 16.00 -0.11
CA ALA A 101 2.57 15.57 -1.44
C ALA A 101 4.10 15.50 -1.55
N LEU A 102 4.79 16.47 -0.94
CA LEU A 102 6.25 16.56 -0.96
C LEU A 102 6.89 15.58 0.04
N ALA A 103 6.40 15.53 1.27
CA ALA A 103 6.98 14.73 2.34
C ALA A 103 6.87 13.22 2.07
N PHE A 104 5.80 12.78 1.42
CA PHE A 104 5.51 11.37 1.17
C PHE A 104 5.64 10.97 -0.30
N ALA A 105 6.47 11.67 -1.08
CA ALA A 105 6.67 11.41 -2.50
C ALA A 105 7.27 10.02 -2.82
N GLN A 106 8.00 9.40 -1.88
CA GLN A 106 8.72 8.13 -2.06
C GLN A 106 8.04 6.94 -1.37
N SER A 107 6.70 6.88 -1.38
CA SER A 107 5.94 5.77 -0.80
C SER A 107 5.89 4.53 -1.72
N ARG A 108 5.14 3.49 -1.31
CA ARG A 108 4.77 2.35 -2.17
C ARG A 108 4.07 2.73 -3.49
N PHE A 109 3.57 3.96 -3.61
CA PHE A 109 2.99 4.50 -4.84
C PHE A 109 4.00 5.29 -5.71
N ARG A 110 5.30 5.14 -5.48
CA ARG A 110 6.35 5.78 -6.28
C ARG A 110 6.53 5.14 -7.67
N ALA A 111 7.23 5.86 -8.55
CA ALA A 111 7.79 5.28 -9.77
C ALA A 111 8.88 4.23 -9.43
N PRO A 112 9.04 3.17 -10.24
CA PRO A 112 8.36 2.88 -11.50
C PRO A 112 7.04 2.12 -11.32
N TRP A 113 6.55 1.97 -10.09
CA TRP A 113 5.32 1.22 -9.83
C TRP A 113 4.11 2.01 -10.31
N TYR A 114 3.93 3.25 -9.87
CA TYR A 114 2.84 4.11 -10.36
C TYR A 114 3.40 5.30 -11.15
N ALA A 115 2.50 6.13 -11.70
CA ALA A 115 2.88 7.40 -12.32
C ALA A 115 3.65 8.28 -11.33
N ALA A 116 4.54 9.15 -11.85
CA ALA A 116 5.45 9.94 -11.02
C ALA A 116 4.74 10.87 -10.01
N ASP A 117 3.53 11.31 -10.32
CA ASP A 117 2.68 12.17 -9.49
C ASP A 117 1.74 11.38 -8.55
N ALA A 118 1.65 10.06 -8.69
CA ALA A 118 0.67 9.23 -7.99
C ALA A 118 0.84 9.29 -6.47
N SER A 119 2.06 9.17 -5.97
CA SER A 119 2.35 9.27 -4.53
C SER A 119 1.91 10.63 -3.99
N GLY A 120 2.35 11.72 -4.62
CA GLY A 120 2.01 13.07 -4.18
C GLY A 120 0.50 13.31 -4.16
N ARG A 121 -0.22 12.88 -5.21
CA ARG A 121 -1.69 12.95 -5.28
C ARG A 121 -2.36 12.15 -4.16
N PHE A 122 -1.87 10.95 -3.87
CA PHE A 122 -2.44 10.09 -2.83
C PHE A 122 -2.33 10.75 -1.46
N TYR A 123 -1.13 11.20 -1.07
CA TYR A 123 -0.93 11.84 0.23
C TYR A 123 -1.55 13.23 0.33
N ALA A 124 -1.66 13.96 -0.78
CA ALA A 124 -2.45 15.19 -0.83
C ALA A 124 -3.96 14.95 -0.73
N GLN A 125 -4.48 13.72 -0.76
CA GLN A 125 -5.91 13.43 -0.59
C GLN A 125 -6.18 12.64 0.69
N TRP A 126 -5.12 12.27 1.41
CA TRP A 126 -5.21 11.53 2.66
C TRP A 126 -5.60 12.48 3.80
N ASP A 127 -6.83 12.97 3.73
CA ASP A 127 -7.52 13.76 4.76
C ASP A 127 -8.74 12.98 5.26
#